data_AF-A0A5D3K275-F1
#
_entry.id   AF-A0A5D3K275-F1
#
_cell.length_a   1.000
_cell.length_b   1.000
_cell.length_c   1.000
_cell.angle_alpha   90.00
_cell.angle_beta   90.00
_cell.angle_gamma   90.00
#
_symmetry.space_group_name_H-M   'P 1'
#
loop_
_entity.id
_entity.type
_entity.pdbx_description
1 polymer ?
#
loop_
_entity_poly.entity_id
_entity_poly.type
_entity_poly.pdbx_seq_one_letter_code
_entity_poly.pdbx_strand_id
1 'polypeptide(L)'
;MPLKNPEAIATILSSLRLLYGDETARTMLVEGMTLATLMDAMFKGPVTHRDAVRSITNALDDFAITPELGPIWHLRYLYEDNPGSFLVVDMEIATPTGTLSSRDVWLRLPV
;
A
#
# COMPACT_ATOMS: atom_id res chain seq x y z
N MET A 1 12.03 -9.09 11.44
CA MET A 1 13.08 -8.18 10.92
C MET A 1 12.77 -6.76 11.39
N PRO A 2 13.76 -5.88 11.62
CA PRO A 2 13.45 -4.47 11.90
C PRO A 2 12.78 -3.82 10.68
N LEU A 3 11.81 -2.93 10.93
CA LEU A 3 11.19 -2.13 9.89
C LEU A 3 12.24 -1.17 9.29
N LYS A 4 12.37 -1.17 7.97
CA LYS A 4 13.20 -0.23 7.20
C LYS A 4 12.59 1.16 7.21
N ASN A 5 11.25 1.27 7.16
CA ASN A 5 10.51 2.52 7.07
C ASN A 5 9.44 2.63 8.19
N PRO A 6 9.85 2.71 9.48
CA PRO A 6 8.92 2.75 10.61
C PRO A 6 7.97 3.95 10.58
N GLU A 7 8.40 5.11 10.06
CA GLU A 7 7.54 6.29 9.92
C GLU A 7 6.41 6.08 8.90
N ALA A 8 6.70 5.38 7.80
CA ALA A 8 5.70 5.04 6.79
C ALA A 8 4.66 4.08 7.39
N ILE A 9 5.11 3.06 8.12
CA ILE A 9 4.23 2.13 8.84
C ILE A 9 3.38 2.84 9.90
N ALA A 10 3.95 3.79 10.66
CA ALA A 10 3.19 4.57 11.63
C ALA A 10 2.09 5.43 10.97
N THR A 11 2.39 6.01 9.80
CA THR A 11 1.43 6.79 9.00
C THR A 11 0.30 5.89 8.49
N ILE A 12 0.64 4.69 7.99
CA ILE A 12 -0.33 3.68 7.55
C ILE A 12 -1.24 3.26 8.69
N LEU A 13 -0.65 2.86 9.82
CA LEU A 13 -1.40 2.45 11.01
C LEU A 13 -2.35 3.56 11.49
N SER A 14 -1.91 4.82 11.46
CA SER A 14 -2.75 5.96 11.85
C SER A 14 -3.95 6.15 10.91
N SER A 15 -3.76 5.99 9.60
CA SER A 15 -4.84 6.09 8.62
C SER A 15 -5.84 4.93 8.75
N LEU A 16 -5.33 3.70 8.93
CA LEU A 16 -6.18 2.53 9.18
C LEU A 16 -6.98 2.67 10.48
N ARG A 17 -6.36 3.15 11.55
CA ARG A 17 -7.01 3.40 12.85
C ARG A 17 -8.15 4.39 12.74
N LEU A 18 -7.94 5.47 11.99
CA LEU A 18 -8.96 6.50 11.78
C LEU A 18 -10.19 5.92 11.07
N LEU A 19 -9.98 5.07 10.07
CA LEU A 19 -11.06 4.54 9.23
C LEU A 19 -11.77 3.32 9.82
N TYR A 20 -11.01 2.40 10.45
CA TYR A 20 -11.50 1.08 10.85
C TYR A 20 -11.46 0.82 12.36
N GLY A 21 -10.88 1.73 13.16
CA GLY A 21 -10.61 1.52 14.59
C GLY A 21 -9.32 0.73 14.86
N ASP A 22 -8.85 0.76 16.11
CA ASP A 22 -7.52 0.21 16.49
C ASP A 22 -7.42 -1.31 16.31
N GLU A 23 -8.43 -2.06 16.76
CA GLU A 23 -8.39 -3.53 16.68
C GLU A 23 -8.41 -4.03 15.22
N THR A 24 -9.29 -3.46 14.40
CA THR A 24 -9.37 -3.79 12.98
C THR A 24 -8.09 -3.40 12.24
N ALA A 25 -7.53 -2.23 12.52
CA ALA A 25 -6.29 -1.77 11.90
C ALA A 25 -5.11 -2.70 12.20
N ARG A 26 -4.99 -3.17 13.46
CA ARG A 26 -3.98 -4.16 13.85
C ARG A 26 -4.20 -5.49 13.14
N THR A 27 -5.44 -5.97 13.10
CA THR A 27 -5.82 -7.20 12.41
C THR A 27 -5.46 -7.13 10.93
N MET A 28 -5.79 -6.04 10.25
CA MET A 28 -5.44 -5.82 8.84
C MET A 28 -3.93 -5.85 8.58
N LEU A 29 -3.11 -5.34 9.50
CA LEU A 29 -1.65 -5.39 9.36
C LEU A 29 -1.08 -6.79 9.62
N VAL A 30 -1.69 -7.58 10.51
CA VAL A 30 -1.19 -8.91 10.90
C VAL A 30 -1.72 -10.02 9.98
N GLU A 31 -3.04 -10.08 9.79
CA GLU A 31 -3.70 -11.07 8.94
C GLU A 31 -3.58 -10.72 7.46
N GLY A 32 -3.47 -9.42 7.17
CA GLY A 32 -3.21 -8.87 5.85
C GLY A 32 -4.39 -8.13 5.25
N MET A 33 -4.09 -7.33 4.23
CA MET A 33 -5.07 -6.58 3.43
C MET A 33 -4.56 -6.44 2.00
N THR A 34 -5.45 -6.10 1.07
CA THR A 34 -5.03 -5.82 -0.31
C THR A 34 -4.32 -4.45 -0.40
N LEU A 35 -3.42 -4.28 -1.37
CA LEU A 35 -2.84 -2.98 -1.70
C LEU A 35 -3.94 -1.95 -2.03
N ALA A 36 -5.03 -2.39 -2.68
CA ALA A 36 -6.20 -1.55 -2.95
C ALA A 36 -6.85 -1.02 -1.65
N THR A 37 -7.03 -1.89 -0.65
CA THR A 37 -7.58 -1.53 0.66
C THR A 37 -6.67 -0.54 1.39
N LEU A 38 -5.35 -0.76 1.33
CA LEU A 38 -4.36 0.17 1.88
C LEU A 38 -4.45 1.55 1.22
N MET A 39 -4.48 1.60 -0.12
CA MET A 39 -4.60 2.87 -0.86
C MET A 39 -5.89 3.62 -0.51
N ASP A 40 -7.02 2.92 -0.49
CA ASP A 40 -8.30 3.53 -0.13
C ASP A 40 -8.26 4.14 1.28
N ALA A 41 -7.68 3.43 2.25
CA ALA A 41 -7.52 3.92 3.62
C ALA A 41 -6.60 5.14 3.70
N MET A 42 -5.50 5.13 2.96
CA MET A 42 -4.52 6.22 2.94
C MET A 42 -5.06 7.47 2.23
N PHE A 43 -5.81 7.31 1.15
CA PHE A 43 -6.40 8.43 0.39
C PHE A 43 -7.59 9.06 1.12
N LYS A 44 -8.31 8.30 1.94
CA LYS A 44 -9.35 8.81 2.86
C LYS A 44 -8.79 9.30 4.19
N GLY A 45 -7.52 9.03 4.46
CA GLY A 45 -6.83 9.40 5.69
C GLY A 45 -6.53 10.89 5.79
N PRO A 46 -5.93 11.34 6.91
CA PRO A 46 -5.68 12.75 7.17
C PRO A 46 -4.41 13.30 6.48
N VAL A 47 -3.78 12.52 5.60
CA VAL A 47 -2.53 12.87 4.93
C VAL A 47 -2.79 13.42 3.53
N THR A 48 -1.86 14.21 2.99
CA THR A 48 -1.97 14.65 1.60
C THR A 48 -1.88 13.45 0.66
N HIS A 49 -2.52 13.55 -0.51
CA HIS A 49 -2.49 12.47 -1.52
C HIS A 49 -1.06 12.07 -1.90
N ARG A 50 -0.17 13.07 -2.03
CA ARG A 50 1.26 12.85 -2.30
C ARG A 50 1.95 12.08 -1.18
N ASP A 51 1.67 12.45 0.08
CA ASP A 51 2.28 11.79 1.25
C ASP A 51 1.71 10.38 1.45
N ALA A 52 0.43 10.15 1.12
CA ALA A 52 -0.16 8.82 1.07
C ALA A 52 0.59 7.91 0.10
N VAL A 53 0.72 8.33 -1.16
CA VAL A 53 1.47 7.60 -2.19
C VAL A 53 2.90 7.31 -1.73
N ARG A 54 3.61 8.33 -1.23
CA ARG A 54 5.00 8.15 -0.74
C ARG A 54 5.08 7.15 0.41
N SER A 55 4.17 7.22 1.37
CA SER A 55 4.17 6.32 2.54
C SER A 55 3.90 4.88 2.13
N ILE A 56 2.96 4.66 1.20
CA ILE A 56 2.70 3.33 0.64
C ILE A 56 3.95 2.78 -0.04
N THR A 57 4.54 3.52 -0.98
CA THR A 57 5.73 3.08 -1.72
C THR A 57 6.90 2.76 -0.79
N ASN A 58 7.16 3.60 0.21
CA ASN A 58 8.25 3.36 1.17
C ASN A 58 7.98 2.13 2.04
N ALA A 59 6.73 1.88 2.42
CA ALA A 59 6.37 0.76 3.27
C ALA A 59 6.35 -0.60 2.56
N LEU A 60 6.29 -0.65 1.22
CA LEU A 60 6.19 -1.93 0.49
C LEU A 60 7.32 -2.91 0.85
N ASP A 61 8.54 -2.42 1.06
CA ASP A 61 9.70 -3.23 1.46
C ASP A 61 9.62 -3.79 2.89
N ASP A 62 8.69 -3.30 3.71
CA ASP A 62 8.42 -3.76 5.08
C ASP A 62 7.26 -4.75 5.16
N PHE A 63 6.50 -4.91 4.07
CA PHE A 63 5.41 -5.88 3.99
C PHE A 63 5.90 -7.20 3.37
N ALA A 64 5.41 -8.31 3.91
CA ALA A 64 5.37 -9.55 3.16
C ALA A 64 4.26 -9.43 2.10
N ILE A 65 4.66 -9.55 0.83
CA ILE A 65 3.77 -9.41 -0.33
C ILE A 65 3.38 -10.80 -0.84
N THR A 66 2.09 -11.00 -1.15
CA THR A 66 1.56 -12.21 -1.78
C THR A 66 0.72 -11.84 -3.01
N PRO A 67 0.90 -12.50 -4.16
CA PRO A 67 1.86 -13.57 -4.44
C PRO A 67 3.32 -13.08 -4.42
N GLU A 68 4.27 -14.02 -4.37
CA GLU A 68 5.70 -13.69 -4.47
C GLU A 68 5.98 -13.02 -5.82
N LEU A 69 6.59 -11.83 -5.78
CA LEU A 69 6.80 -10.98 -6.97
C LEU A 69 7.98 -11.43 -7.84
N GLY A 70 8.86 -12.26 -7.29
CA GLY A 70 10.16 -12.59 -7.90
C GLY A 70 11.21 -11.49 -7.71
N PRO A 71 12.43 -11.69 -8.25
CA PRO A 71 13.60 -10.84 -7.97
C PRO A 71 13.56 -9.49 -8.70
N ILE A 72 12.74 -9.36 -9.73
CA ILE A 72 12.61 -8.15 -10.54
C ILE A 72 11.13 -7.79 -10.54
N TRP A 73 10.77 -6.66 -9.96
CA TRP A 73 9.43 -6.10 -10.05
C TRP A 73 9.52 -4.58 -10.00
N HIS A 74 8.49 -3.90 -10.48
CA HIS A 74 8.38 -2.45 -10.32
C HIS A 74 6.94 -2.03 -10.09
N LEU A 75 6.78 -0.97 -9.30
CA LEU A 75 5.49 -0.34 -9.05
C LEU A 75 5.11 0.55 -10.23
N ARG A 76 3.88 0.39 -10.72
CA ARG A 76 3.29 1.23 -11.76
C ARG A 76 2.16 2.05 -11.15
N TYR A 77 2.23 3.36 -11.32
CA TYR A 77 1.18 4.27 -10.87
C TYR A 77 0.13 4.41 -11.96
N LEU A 78 -1.14 4.24 -11.59
CA LEU A 78 -2.28 4.53 -12.44
C LEU A 78 -2.83 5.91 -12.08
N TYR A 79 -3.01 6.75 -13.09
CA TYR A 79 -3.46 8.12 -12.93
C TYR A 79 -4.92 8.26 -13.34
N GLU A 80 -5.58 9.26 -12.79
CA GLU A 80 -6.93 9.66 -13.19
C GLU A 80 -6.99 9.92 -14.71
N ASP A 81 -8.07 9.47 -15.36
CA ASP A 81 -8.30 9.65 -16.80
C ASP A 81 -8.81 11.07 -17.10
N ASN A 82 -7.98 12.05 -16.75
CA ASN A 82 -8.20 13.46 -17.00
C ASN A 82 -6.91 14.10 -17.52
N PRO A 83 -6.91 14.71 -18.72
CA PRO A 83 -5.73 15.35 -19.29
C PRO A 83 -5.10 16.38 -18.33
N GLY A 84 -3.85 16.12 -17.92
CA GLY A 84 -3.09 17.00 -17.02
C GLY A 84 -3.21 16.69 -15.52
N SER A 85 -4.00 15.67 -15.13
CA SER A 85 -4.04 15.17 -13.76
C SER A 85 -2.85 14.24 -13.50
N PHE A 86 -2.11 14.51 -12.43
CA PHE A 86 -1.10 13.59 -11.88
C PHE A 86 -1.61 12.90 -10.62
N LEU A 87 -2.93 12.86 -10.43
CA LEU A 87 -3.55 12.21 -9.30
C LEU A 87 -3.46 10.69 -9.49
N VAL A 88 -2.67 10.04 -8.63
CA VAL A 88 -2.58 8.58 -8.60
C VAL A 88 -3.87 8.01 -8.03
N VAL A 89 -4.61 7.22 -8.79
CA VAL A 89 -5.87 6.61 -8.35
C VAL A 89 -5.70 5.16 -7.93
N ASP A 90 -4.66 4.50 -8.42
CA ASP A 90 -4.38 3.09 -8.14
C ASP A 90 -2.89 2.79 -8.41
N MET A 91 -2.45 1.61 -8.01
CA MET A 91 -1.09 1.10 -8.25
C MET A 91 -1.15 -0.34 -8.72
N GLU A 92 -0.24 -0.72 -9.59
CA GLU A 92 -0.07 -2.10 -10.04
C GLU A 92 1.37 -2.54 -9.83
N ILE A 93 1.58 -3.84 -9.68
CA ILE A 93 2.93 -4.42 -9.59
C ILE A 93 3.22 -5.16 -10.89
N ALA A 94 4.15 -4.62 -11.67
CA ALA A 94 4.64 -5.30 -12.86
C ALA A 94 5.74 -6.29 -12.49
N THR A 95 5.54 -7.54 -12.86
CA THR A 95 6.44 -8.68 -12.68
C THR A 95 6.83 -9.28 -14.04
N PRO A 96 7.86 -10.13 -14.13
CA PRO A 96 8.25 -10.78 -15.38
C PRO A 96 7.14 -11.67 -15.96
N THR A 97 6.25 -12.18 -15.11
CA THR A 97 5.13 -13.05 -15.51
C THR A 97 3.86 -12.28 -15.86
N GLY A 98 3.83 -10.96 -15.66
CA GLY A 98 2.67 -10.11 -15.92
C GLY A 98 2.47 -9.04 -14.86
N THR A 99 1.34 -8.33 -14.95
CA THR A 99 0.98 -7.27 -14.02
C THR A 99 -0.05 -7.76 -13.01
N LEU A 100 0.20 -7.48 -11.73
CA LEU A 100 -0.72 -7.75 -10.63
C LEU A 100 -1.50 -6.48 -10.31
N SER A 101 -2.83 -6.60 -10.26
CA SER A 101 -3.70 -5.53 -9.77
C SER A 101 -3.51 -5.34 -8.27
N SER A 102 -3.69 -4.11 -7.78
CA SER A 102 -3.69 -3.81 -6.34
C SER A 102 -4.68 -4.65 -5.52
N ARG A 103 -5.73 -5.18 -6.14
CA ARG A 103 -6.72 -6.06 -5.50
C ARG A 103 -6.22 -7.49 -5.31
N ASP A 104 -5.26 -7.91 -6.14
CA ASP A 104 -4.68 -9.25 -6.11
C ASP A 104 -3.36 -9.29 -5.30
N VAL A 105 -2.85 -8.13 -4.89
CA VAL A 105 -1.65 -7.98 -4.08
C VAL A 105 -2.04 -7.86 -2.61
N TRP A 106 -1.68 -8.87 -1.82
CA TRP A 106 -1.88 -8.90 -0.37
C TRP A 106 -0.62 -8.47 0.38
N LEU A 107 -0.82 -7.66 1.42
CA LEU A 107 0.22 -7.07 2.26
C LEU A 107 -0.04 -7.47 3.71
N ARG A 108 0.98 -8.00 4.40
CA ARG A 108 0.95 -8.24 5.85
C ARG A 108 2.32 -7.96 6.46
N LEU A 109 2.37 -7.46 7.68
CA LEU A 109 3.63 -7.27 8.38
C LEU A 109 4.24 -8.65 8.72
N PRO A 110 5.54 -8.85 8.50
CA PRO A 110 6.21 -10.08 8.90
C PRO A 110 6.26 -10.14 10.43
N VAL A 111 5.65 -11.17 11.01
CA VAL A 111 5.74 -11.54 12.45
C VAL A 111 7.08 -12.19 12.78
#